data_AF-A0A942TZR5-F1
#
_entry.id   AF-A0A942TZR5-F1
#
_cell.length_a   1.000
_cell.length_b   1.000
_cell.length_c   1.000
_cell.angle_alpha   90.00
_cell.angle_beta   90.00
_cell.angle_gamma   90.00
#
_symmetry.space_group_name_H-M   'P 1'
#
loop_
_entity.id
_entity.type
_entity.pdbx_description
1 polymer ?
#
loop_
_entity_poly.entity_id
_entity_poly.type
_entity_poly.pdbx_seq_one_letter_code
_entity_poly.pdbx_strand_id
1 'polypeptide(L)'
;MKKVSILLLICAIFLLSSCNASGGGSEKLDYEQTKKMLVDILKTDEGKKAIQDILGDEKFKQQMVMDQAVVKETIEKELTSEKGLEFWKKAFQDPKFAESTANSMKTENEKLLKDLMKDPEYQGMMIDILKDPEVQKEFAQALKSKEFREQMQEVVTDTIESPLFKAKIQDILLKAAEEVGSEKKEKNNEKDQGGGGGESNE
;
A
#
# COMPACT_ATOMS: atom_id res chain seq x y z
N MET A 1 -60.56 32.54 -91.55
CA MET A 1 -59.66 33.62 -91.07
C MET A 1 -59.95 34.14 -89.65
N LYS A 2 -61.14 33.93 -89.04
CA LYS A 2 -61.42 34.39 -87.66
C LYS A 2 -60.84 33.50 -86.54
N LYS A 3 -60.59 32.20 -86.80
CA LYS A 3 -60.03 31.26 -85.81
C LYS A 3 -58.49 31.35 -85.64
N VAL A 4 -57.78 31.78 -86.68
CA VAL A 4 -56.32 32.01 -86.64
C VAL A 4 -55.96 33.30 -85.91
N SER A 5 -56.82 34.32 -86.02
CA SER A 5 -56.64 35.60 -85.30
C SER A 5 -56.84 35.47 -83.79
N ILE A 6 -57.67 34.52 -83.32
CA ILE A 6 -57.89 34.23 -81.89
C ILE A 6 -56.73 33.42 -81.30
N LEU A 7 -56.15 32.49 -82.08
CA LEU A 7 -54.98 31.72 -81.67
C LEU A 7 -53.74 32.62 -81.49
N LEU A 8 -53.58 33.63 -82.36
CA LEU A 8 -52.46 34.58 -82.32
C LEU A 8 -52.58 35.58 -81.15
N LEU A 9 -53.82 35.93 -80.76
CA LEU A 9 -54.09 36.79 -79.59
C LEU A 9 -53.83 36.06 -78.25
N ILE A 10 -54.07 34.75 -78.19
CA ILE A 10 -53.82 33.94 -76.98
C ILE A 10 -52.33 33.65 -76.78
N CYS A 11 -51.56 33.46 -77.86
CA CYS A 11 -50.09 33.37 -77.78
C CYS A 11 -49.43 34.69 -77.33
N ALA A 12 -50.02 35.84 -77.65
CA ALA A 12 -49.49 37.15 -77.23
C ALA A 12 -49.66 37.42 -75.72
N ILE A 13 -50.67 36.81 -75.08
CA ILE A 13 -50.94 36.98 -73.64
C ILE A 13 -49.96 36.15 -72.78
N PHE A 14 -49.49 35.00 -73.28
CA PHE A 14 -48.50 34.17 -72.57
C PHE A 14 -47.07 34.75 -72.59
N LEU A 15 -46.75 35.65 -73.54
CA LEU A 15 -45.43 36.27 -73.65
C LEU A 15 -45.25 37.51 -72.74
N LEU A 16 -46.30 37.97 -72.06
CA LEU A 16 -46.25 39.13 -71.16
C LEU A 16 -46.11 38.76 -69.67
N SER A 17 -46.03 37.46 -69.33
CA SER A 17 -45.80 36.99 -67.94
C SER A 17 -44.33 36.72 -67.59
N SER A 18 -43.38 37.05 -68.48
CA SER A 18 -41.95 36.97 -68.17
C SER A 18 -41.34 38.36 -68.04
N CYS A 19 -41.65 39.05 -66.92
CA CYS A 19 -40.97 40.28 -66.54
C CYS A 19 -40.86 40.40 -65.02
N ASN A 20 -39.94 39.64 -64.42
CA ASN A 20 -38.92 40.22 -63.54
C ASN A 20 -37.75 39.24 -63.38
N ALA A 21 -36.80 39.29 -64.31
CA ALA A 21 -35.49 38.67 -64.15
C ALA A 21 -34.52 39.69 -63.55
N SER A 22 -34.60 39.86 -62.23
CA SER A 22 -33.55 40.49 -61.43
C SER A 22 -33.30 39.61 -60.21
N GLY A 23 -32.26 38.77 -60.25
CA GLY A 23 -31.94 37.92 -59.10
C GLY A 23 -30.96 36.78 -59.32
N GLY A 24 -30.03 36.88 -60.28
CA GLY A 24 -28.89 35.95 -60.37
C GLY A 24 -27.77 36.41 -59.45
N GLY A 25 -27.88 36.15 -58.14
CA GLY A 25 -26.84 36.51 -57.16
C GLY A 25 -27.19 36.40 -55.68
N SER A 26 -28.40 35.99 -55.32
CA SER A 26 -28.88 36.03 -53.93
C SER A 26 -28.59 34.79 -53.08
N GLU A 27 -28.25 33.63 -53.63
CA GLU A 27 -28.04 32.42 -52.80
C GLU A 27 -26.73 32.43 -51.98
N LYS A 28 -25.66 33.05 -52.48
CA LYS A 28 -24.39 33.15 -51.74
C LYS A 28 -24.31 34.34 -50.78
N LEU A 29 -24.99 35.45 -51.11
CA LEU A 29 -25.08 36.62 -50.23
C LEU A 29 -25.95 36.34 -49.01
N ASP A 30 -27.00 35.52 -49.17
CA ASP A 30 -27.90 35.14 -48.09
C ASP A 30 -27.24 34.14 -47.11
N TYR A 31 -26.34 33.27 -47.59
CA TYR A 31 -25.65 32.31 -46.73
C TYR A 31 -24.68 32.99 -45.74
N GLU A 32 -23.84 33.92 -46.21
CA GLU A 32 -22.90 34.64 -45.33
C GLU A 32 -23.64 35.60 -44.38
N GLN A 33 -24.74 36.21 -44.84
CA GLN A 33 -25.57 37.06 -44.00
C GLN A 33 -26.36 36.25 -42.95
N THR A 34 -26.89 35.09 -43.32
CA THR A 34 -27.54 34.14 -42.40
C THR A 34 -26.54 33.56 -41.40
N LYS A 35 -25.33 33.21 -41.84
CA LYS A 35 -24.24 32.77 -40.95
C LYS A 35 -23.87 33.84 -39.93
N LYS A 36 -23.73 35.09 -40.38
CA LYS A 36 -23.43 36.22 -39.49
C LYS A 36 -24.57 36.45 -38.49
N MET A 37 -25.81 36.43 -38.96
CA MET A 37 -27.00 36.51 -38.11
C MET A 37 -27.05 35.37 -37.08
N LEU A 38 -26.74 34.13 -37.47
CA LEU A 38 -26.74 32.97 -36.58
C LEU A 38 -25.64 33.08 -35.52
N VAL A 39 -24.43 33.51 -35.91
CA VAL A 39 -23.31 33.75 -34.99
C VAL A 39 -23.64 34.89 -34.02
N ASP A 40 -24.31 35.94 -34.50
CA ASP A 40 -24.72 37.06 -33.65
C ASP A 40 -25.82 36.63 -32.67
N ILE A 41 -26.80 35.80 -33.08
CA ILE A 41 -27.81 35.18 -32.20
C ILE A 41 -27.16 34.29 -31.13
N LEU A 42 -26.15 33.50 -31.48
CA LEU A 42 -25.42 32.68 -30.49
C LEU A 42 -24.63 33.54 -29.48
N LYS A 43 -24.22 34.75 -29.88
CA LYS A 43 -23.49 35.69 -29.02
C LYS A 43 -24.39 36.58 -28.17
N THR A 44 -25.67 36.72 -28.50
CA THR A 44 -26.62 37.47 -27.67
C THR A 44 -26.78 36.81 -26.30
N ASP A 45 -27.26 37.59 -25.34
CA ASP A 45 -27.51 37.10 -23.99
C ASP A 45 -28.59 36.00 -23.98
N GLU A 46 -29.54 36.05 -24.91
CA GLU A 46 -30.56 35.02 -25.13
C GLU A 46 -29.95 33.72 -25.66
N GLY A 47 -29.03 33.79 -26.64
CA GLY A 47 -28.32 32.61 -27.16
C GLY A 47 -27.43 31.96 -26.10
N LYS A 48 -26.70 32.76 -25.32
CA LYS A 48 -25.90 32.27 -24.18
C LYS A 48 -26.77 31.64 -23.12
N LYS A 49 -27.92 32.25 -22.80
CA LYS A 49 -28.86 31.74 -21.80
C LYS A 49 -29.50 30.43 -22.26
N ALA A 50 -29.91 30.33 -23.52
CA ALA A 50 -30.43 29.09 -24.09
C ALA A 50 -29.39 27.96 -24.05
N ILE A 51 -28.11 28.25 -24.33
CA ILE A 51 -27.01 27.28 -24.18
C ILE A 51 -26.80 26.92 -22.72
N GLN A 52 -26.86 27.87 -21.78
CA GLN A 52 -26.76 27.60 -20.35
C GLN A 52 -27.93 26.74 -19.84
N ASP A 53 -29.15 26.96 -20.34
CA ASP A 53 -30.33 26.18 -19.98
C ASP A 53 -30.21 24.74 -20.50
N ILE A 54 -29.71 24.57 -21.73
CA ILE A 54 -29.43 23.25 -22.32
C ILE A 54 -28.27 22.55 -21.58
N LEU A 55 -27.18 23.27 -21.26
CA LEU A 55 -26.09 22.75 -20.45
C LEU A 55 -26.52 22.46 -19.01
N GLY A 56 -27.59 23.10 -18.53
CA GLY A 56 -28.22 22.86 -17.24
C GLY A 56 -29.02 21.57 -17.20
N ASP A 57 -29.55 21.12 -18.34
CA ASP A 57 -30.31 19.87 -18.48
C ASP A 57 -29.42 18.64 -18.19
N GLU A 58 -29.82 17.83 -17.21
CA GLU A 58 -29.11 16.62 -16.83
C GLU A 58 -28.98 15.62 -17.97
N LYS A 59 -29.97 15.52 -18.87
CA LYS A 59 -29.91 14.62 -20.03
C LYS A 59 -28.82 15.06 -21.01
N PHE A 60 -28.66 16.37 -21.18
CA PHE A 60 -27.63 16.92 -22.06
C PHE A 60 -26.23 16.79 -21.42
N LYS A 61 -26.10 17.06 -20.11
CA LYS A 61 -24.85 16.82 -19.37
C LYS A 61 -24.40 15.36 -19.45
N GLN A 62 -25.33 14.42 -19.29
CA GLN A 62 -25.04 12.99 -19.41
C GLN A 62 -24.56 12.63 -20.81
N GLN A 63 -25.13 13.21 -21.88
CA GLN A 63 -24.68 13.00 -23.25
C GLN A 63 -23.31 13.63 -23.56
N MET A 64 -22.96 14.74 -22.90
CA MET A 64 -21.68 15.43 -23.09
C MET A 64 -20.50 14.73 -22.40
N VAL A 65 -20.75 14.00 -21.29
CA VAL A 65 -19.73 13.27 -20.51
C VAL A 65 -19.37 11.90 -21.14
N MET A 66 -19.90 11.58 -22.33
CA MET A 66 -19.84 10.22 -22.90
C MET A 66 -18.69 9.96 -23.88
N ASP A 67 -17.71 10.86 -24.03
CA ASP A 67 -16.45 10.44 -24.65
C ASP A 67 -15.64 9.63 -23.63
N GLN A 68 -15.97 8.34 -23.53
CA GLN A 68 -15.31 7.43 -22.60
C GLN A 68 -13.80 7.33 -22.84
N ALA A 69 -13.33 7.56 -24.08
CA ALA A 69 -11.91 7.55 -24.38
C ALA A 69 -11.22 8.77 -23.74
N VAL A 70 -11.78 9.97 -23.91
CA VAL A 70 -11.24 11.20 -23.31
C VAL A 70 -11.35 11.16 -21.79
N VAL A 71 -12.45 10.65 -21.23
CA VAL A 71 -12.62 10.52 -19.77
C VAL A 71 -11.59 9.53 -19.20
N LYS A 72 -11.42 8.36 -19.83
CA LYS A 72 -10.43 7.37 -19.41
C LYS A 72 -9.01 7.92 -19.50
N GLU A 73 -8.64 8.53 -20.63
CA GLU A 73 -7.32 9.11 -20.83
C GLU A 73 -7.04 10.22 -19.81
N THR A 74 -8.03 11.08 -19.54
CA THR A 74 -7.89 12.15 -18.55
C THR A 74 -7.71 11.58 -17.14
N ILE A 75 -8.50 10.57 -16.75
CA ILE A 75 -8.36 9.92 -15.44
C ILE A 75 -7.00 9.23 -15.31
N GLU A 76 -6.57 8.46 -16.30
CA GLU A 76 -5.26 7.79 -16.31
C GLU A 76 -4.14 8.82 -16.21
N LYS A 77 -4.19 9.89 -17.02
CA LYS A 77 -3.19 10.95 -17.02
C LYS A 77 -3.13 11.69 -15.69
N GLU A 78 -4.27 12.06 -15.12
CA GLU A 78 -4.29 12.79 -13.85
C GLU A 78 -3.83 11.89 -12.69
N LEU A 79 -4.28 10.63 -12.62
CA LEU A 79 -3.88 9.70 -11.55
C LEU A 79 -2.41 9.29 -11.63
N THR A 80 -1.84 9.18 -12.83
CA THR A 80 -0.41 8.84 -13.03
C THR A 80 0.52 10.06 -13.03
N SER A 81 -0.04 11.27 -13.02
CA SER A 81 0.76 12.50 -12.95
C SER A 81 1.30 12.76 -11.55
N GLU A 82 2.30 13.65 -11.47
CA GLU A 82 2.78 14.18 -10.19
C GLU A 82 1.67 14.86 -9.37
N LYS A 83 0.67 15.46 -10.04
CA LYS A 83 -0.48 16.06 -9.35
C LYS A 83 -1.36 15.00 -8.69
N GLY A 84 -1.55 13.85 -9.34
CA GLY A 84 -2.24 12.70 -8.75
C GLY A 84 -1.52 12.17 -7.53
N LEU A 85 -0.19 12.05 -7.60
CA LEU A 85 0.66 11.63 -6.47
C LEU A 85 0.57 12.62 -5.30
N GLU A 86 0.62 13.93 -5.56
CA GLU A 86 0.42 14.97 -4.54
C GLU A 86 -0.99 14.97 -3.95
N PHE A 87 -2.02 14.69 -4.77
CA PHE A 87 -3.38 14.50 -4.30
C PHE A 87 -3.46 13.35 -3.30
N TRP A 88 -2.91 12.17 -3.64
CA TRP A 88 -2.92 11.01 -2.75
C TRP A 88 -2.16 11.28 -1.46
N LYS A 89 -0.96 11.90 -1.52
CA LYS A 89 -0.22 12.30 -0.31
C LYS A 89 -1.06 13.17 0.62
N LYS A 90 -1.76 14.17 0.09
CA LYS A 90 -2.62 15.06 0.89
C LYS A 90 -3.87 14.34 1.39
N ALA A 91 -4.48 13.49 0.57
CA ALA A 91 -5.66 12.72 0.97
C ALA A 91 -5.34 11.77 2.12
N PHE A 92 -4.19 11.09 2.09
CA PHE A 92 -3.73 10.22 3.18
C PHE A 92 -3.31 10.96 4.46
N GLN A 93 -3.16 12.29 4.42
CA GLN A 93 -2.97 13.10 5.63
C GLN A 93 -4.28 13.37 6.37
N ASP A 94 -5.44 13.21 5.72
CA ASP A 94 -6.75 13.27 6.39
C ASP A 94 -7.00 11.94 7.14
N PRO A 95 -7.12 11.96 8.48
CA PRO A 95 -7.36 10.75 9.26
C PRO A 95 -8.63 10.00 8.87
N LYS A 96 -9.70 10.70 8.46
CA LYS A 96 -10.95 10.04 8.06
C LYS A 96 -10.79 9.27 6.75
N PHE A 97 -10.07 9.88 5.80
CA PHE A 97 -9.77 9.25 4.52
C PHE A 97 -8.84 8.04 4.73
N ALA A 98 -7.78 8.21 5.52
CA ALA A 98 -6.84 7.15 5.85
C ALA A 98 -7.53 5.99 6.60
N GLU A 99 -8.40 6.28 7.57
CA GLU A 99 -9.18 5.28 8.29
C GLU A 99 -10.12 4.51 7.36
N SER A 100 -10.89 5.20 6.52
CA SER A 100 -11.80 4.57 5.57
C SER A 100 -11.05 3.65 4.60
N THR A 101 -9.90 4.11 4.12
CA THR A 101 -9.03 3.39 3.19
C THR A 101 -8.34 2.19 3.86
N ALA A 102 -7.87 2.33 5.10
CA ALA A 102 -7.32 1.22 5.86
C ALA A 102 -8.38 0.16 6.19
N ASN A 103 -9.59 0.59 6.56
CA ASN A 103 -10.70 -0.30 6.85
C ASN A 103 -11.16 -1.08 5.62
N SER A 104 -11.18 -0.46 4.44
CA SER A 104 -11.55 -1.15 3.20
C SER A 104 -10.50 -2.19 2.78
N MET A 105 -9.22 -1.93 3.06
CA MET A 105 -8.12 -2.87 2.77
C MET A 105 -7.86 -3.90 3.86
N LYS A 106 -8.51 -3.80 5.02
CA LYS A 106 -8.20 -4.61 6.22
C LYS A 106 -8.17 -6.11 5.92
N THR A 107 -9.19 -6.64 5.25
CA THR A 107 -9.31 -8.08 4.98
C THR A 107 -8.19 -8.60 4.06
N GLU A 108 -7.93 -7.91 2.96
CA GLU A 108 -6.88 -8.31 2.03
C GLU A 108 -5.48 -8.09 2.63
N ASN A 109 -5.29 -7.02 3.41
CA ASN A 109 -4.03 -6.77 4.10
C ASN A 109 -3.76 -7.82 5.18
N GLU A 110 -4.77 -8.24 5.95
CA GLU A 110 -4.66 -9.34 6.92
C GLU A 110 -4.29 -10.65 6.23
N LYS A 111 -4.93 -10.95 5.10
CA LYS A 111 -4.63 -12.14 4.30
C LYS A 111 -3.18 -12.10 3.78
N LEU A 112 -2.77 -10.98 3.20
CA LEU A 112 -1.40 -10.75 2.74
C LEU A 112 -0.40 -10.98 3.86
N LEU A 113 -0.61 -10.38 5.03
CA LEU A 113 0.28 -10.56 6.19
C LEU A 113 0.34 -12.02 6.66
N LYS A 114 -0.80 -12.74 6.68
CA LYS A 114 -0.83 -14.17 7.03
C LYS A 114 -0.08 -15.04 6.04
N ASP A 115 -0.15 -14.71 4.76
CA ASP A 115 0.56 -15.45 3.72
C ASP A 115 2.05 -15.11 3.73
N LEU A 116 2.43 -13.83 3.95
CA LEU A 116 3.82 -13.42 4.16
C LEU A 116 4.44 -14.08 5.40
N MET A 117 3.71 -14.29 6.48
CA MET A 117 4.24 -15.03 7.64
C MET A 117 4.66 -16.48 7.32
N LYS A 118 4.20 -17.06 6.20
CA LYS A 118 4.61 -18.38 5.73
C LYS A 118 5.76 -18.31 4.72
N ASP A 119 6.09 -17.11 4.26
CA ASP A 119 7.17 -16.88 3.31
C ASP A 119 8.53 -16.88 4.02
N PRO A 120 9.55 -17.63 3.52
CA PRO A 120 10.86 -17.70 4.16
C PRO A 120 11.61 -16.37 4.24
N GLU A 121 11.48 -15.49 3.26
CA GLU A 121 12.18 -14.21 3.26
C GLU A 121 11.57 -13.28 4.31
N TYR A 122 10.24 -13.23 4.38
CA TYR A 122 9.54 -12.46 5.41
C TYR A 122 9.77 -13.01 6.82
N GLN A 123 9.84 -14.35 6.97
CA GLN A 123 10.25 -14.97 8.23
C GLN A 123 11.69 -14.59 8.62
N GLY A 124 12.60 -14.53 7.66
CA GLY A 124 13.97 -14.06 7.88
C GLY A 124 14.00 -12.63 8.45
N MET A 125 13.26 -11.72 7.81
CA MET A 125 13.12 -10.34 8.31
C MET A 125 12.50 -10.30 9.72
N MET A 126 11.50 -11.14 10.00
CA MET A 126 10.89 -11.22 11.33
C MET A 126 11.86 -11.75 12.38
N ILE A 127 12.69 -12.73 12.05
CA ILE A 127 13.73 -13.26 12.93
C ILE A 127 14.76 -12.17 13.26
N ASP A 128 15.11 -11.33 12.29
CA ASP A 128 16.03 -10.23 12.54
C ASP A 128 15.43 -9.18 13.50
N ILE A 129 14.11 -8.94 13.43
CA ILE A 129 13.40 -8.13 14.44
C ILE A 129 13.49 -8.78 15.83
N LEU A 130 13.34 -10.11 15.92
CA LEU A 130 13.45 -10.82 17.21
C LEU A 130 14.85 -10.79 17.81
N LYS A 131 15.88 -10.55 17.01
CA LYS A 131 17.25 -10.36 17.48
C LYS A 131 17.50 -8.96 18.04
N ASP A 132 16.54 -8.04 17.96
CA ASP A 132 16.70 -6.72 18.54
C ASP A 132 16.99 -6.79 20.06
N PRO A 133 17.94 -5.99 20.59
CA PRO A 133 18.31 -6.03 22.01
C PRO A 133 17.14 -5.83 22.99
N GLU A 134 16.12 -5.03 22.63
CA GLU A 134 14.96 -4.84 23.49
C GLU A 134 14.11 -6.11 23.56
N VAL A 135 13.91 -6.77 22.42
CA VAL A 135 13.19 -8.06 22.35
C VAL A 135 13.97 -9.14 23.09
N GLN A 136 15.30 -9.18 22.93
CA GLN A 136 16.16 -10.12 23.67
C GLN A 136 16.08 -9.92 25.18
N LYS A 137 15.95 -8.66 25.64
CA LYS A 137 15.81 -8.35 27.07
C LYS A 137 14.48 -8.88 27.63
N GLU A 138 13.37 -8.67 26.91
CA GLU A 138 12.07 -9.22 27.28
C GLU A 138 12.10 -10.76 27.29
N PHE A 139 12.73 -11.37 26.28
CA PHE A 139 12.92 -12.81 26.22
C PHE A 139 13.77 -13.34 27.39
N ALA A 140 14.87 -12.64 27.74
CA ALA A 140 15.70 -13.00 28.88
C ALA A 140 14.97 -12.83 30.22
N GLN A 141 14.03 -11.89 30.32
CA GLN A 141 13.17 -11.74 31.49
C GLN A 141 12.16 -12.88 31.57
N ALA A 142 11.60 -13.32 30.44
CA ALA A 142 10.73 -14.50 30.36
C ALA A 142 11.47 -15.78 30.81
N LEU A 143 12.73 -15.98 30.41
CA LEU A 143 13.57 -17.10 30.88
C LEU A 143 13.89 -17.03 32.39
N LYS A 144 13.74 -15.87 33.02
CA LYS A 144 13.93 -15.70 34.47
C LYS A 144 12.63 -15.82 35.25
N SER A 145 11.50 -16.05 34.56
CA SER A 145 10.19 -16.19 35.18
C SER A 145 10.15 -17.39 36.13
N LYS A 146 9.17 -17.39 37.04
CA LYS A 146 9.03 -18.48 38.02
C LYS A 146 8.67 -19.78 37.30
N GLU A 147 7.81 -19.69 36.30
CA GLU A 147 7.32 -20.81 35.48
C GLU A 147 8.48 -21.50 34.77
N PHE A 148 9.38 -20.73 34.15
CA PHE A 148 10.54 -21.31 33.47
C PHE A 148 11.57 -21.86 34.45
N ARG A 149 11.71 -21.26 35.64
CA ARG A 149 12.58 -21.78 36.70
C ARG A 149 12.12 -23.14 37.22
N GLU A 150 10.82 -23.36 37.36
CA GLU A 150 10.27 -24.66 37.77
C GLU A 150 10.62 -25.75 36.74
N GLN A 151 10.41 -25.47 35.44
CA GLN A 151 10.83 -26.39 34.37
C GLN A 151 12.35 -26.60 34.35
N MET A 152 13.13 -25.54 34.57
CA MET A 152 14.58 -25.64 34.63
C MET A 152 15.05 -26.48 35.83
N GLN A 153 14.38 -26.37 36.97
CA GLN A 153 14.69 -27.17 38.15
C GLN A 153 14.43 -28.66 37.91
N GLU A 154 13.35 -29.02 37.21
CA GLU A 154 13.07 -30.38 36.79
C GLU A 154 14.17 -30.92 35.87
N VAL A 155 14.51 -30.18 34.80
CA VAL A 155 15.58 -30.55 33.87
C VAL A 155 16.93 -30.72 34.58
N VAL A 156 17.27 -29.83 35.52
CA VAL A 156 18.49 -29.94 36.33
C VAL A 156 18.46 -31.18 37.21
N THR A 157 17.31 -31.47 37.82
CA THR A 157 17.13 -32.66 38.67
C THR A 157 17.32 -33.94 37.84
N ASP A 158 16.63 -34.05 36.71
CA ASP A 158 16.77 -35.18 35.78
C ASP A 158 18.21 -35.35 35.27
N THR A 159 18.88 -34.23 34.98
CA THR A 159 20.27 -34.24 34.53
C THR A 159 21.20 -34.77 35.63
N ILE A 160 21.02 -34.33 36.87
CA ILE A 160 21.80 -34.83 38.03
C ILE A 160 21.49 -36.30 38.30
N GLU A 161 20.24 -36.71 38.09
CA GLU A 161 19.80 -38.08 38.32
C GLU A 161 20.21 -39.06 37.22
N SER A 162 20.65 -38.55 36.06
CA SER A 162 21.18 -39.34 34.97
C SER A 162 22.34 -40.24 35.44
N PRO A 163 22.34 -41.54 35.07
CA PRO A 163 23.43 -42.46 35.44
C PRO A 163 24.82 -41.95 35.05
N LEU A 164 24.94 -41.27 33.91
CA LEU A 164 26.20 -40.68 33.45
C LEU A 164 26.67 -39.57 34.38
N PHE A 165 25.75 -38.72 34.83
CA PHE A 165 26.08 -37.59 35.69
C PHE A 165 26.33 -38.05 37.13
N LYS A 166 25.55 -39.00 37.65
CA LYS A 166 25.82 -39.68 38.94
C LYS A 166 27.20 -40.32 38.97
N ALA A 167 27.58 -41.05 37.93
CA ALA A 167 28.92 -41.66 37.83
C ALA A 167 30.03 -40.59 37.82
N LYS A 168 29.82 -39.48 37.09
CA LYS A 168 30.78 -38.37 37.06
C LYS A 168 30.89 -37.67 38.42
N ILE A 169 29.78 -37.46 39.12
CA ILE A 169 29.79 -36.92 40.50
C ILE A 169 30.54 -37.87 41.43
N GLN A 170 30.31 -39.18 41.33
CA GLN A 170 31.03 -40.17 42.13
C GLN A 170 32.54 -40.14 41.87
N ASP A 171 32.97 -40.08 40.61
CA ASP A 171 34.40 -39.96 40.25
C ASP A 171 35.02 -38.67 40.81
N ILE A 172 34.32 -37.54 40.73
CA ILE A 172 34.77 -36.27 41.32
C ILE A 172 34.90 -36.38 42.85
N LEU A 173 33.94 -37.00 43.53
CA LEU A 173 33.98 -37.19 44.98
C LEU A 173 35.12 -38.11 45.41
N LEU A 174 35.41 -39.16 44.63
CA LEU A 174 36.54 -40.06 44.88
C LEU A 174 37.87 -39.32 44.72
N LYS A 175 38.05 -38.55 43.64
CA LYS A 175 39.26 -37.73 43.42
C LYS A 175 39.46 -36.68 44.53
N ALA A 176 38.41 -35.99 44.94
CA ALA A 176 38.48 -35.02 46.03
C ALA A 176 38.86 -35.69 47.37
N ALA A 177 38.35 -36.91 47.63
CA ALA A 177 38.72 -37.68 48.82
C ALA A 177 40.18 -38.16 48.76
N GLU A 178 40.68 -38.53 47.58
CA GLU A 178 42.09 -38.88 47.37
C GLU A 178 43.02 -37.67 47.59
N GLU A 179 42.66 -36.49 47.08
CA GLU A 179 43.40 -35.23 47.30
C GLU A 179 43.43 -34.84 48.79
N VAL A 180 42.30 -34.85 49.48
CA VAL A 180 42.25 -34.56 50.94
C VAL A 180 43.00 -35.63 51.75
N GLY A 181 42.98 -36.88 51.28
CA GLY A 181 43.72 -37.99 51.89
C GLY A 181 45.23 -37.90 51.69
N SER A 182 45.68 -37.36 50.55
CA SER A 182 47.10 -37.14 50.24
C SER A 182 47.64 -35.86 50.90
N GLU A 183 46.87 -34.78 50.98
CA GLU A 183 47.22 -33.60 51.79
C GLU A 183 47.35 -33.93 53.30
N LYS A 184 46.51 -34.84 53.82
CA LYS A 184 46.64 -35.34 55.21
C LYS A 184 47.85 -36.25 55.41
N LYS A 185 48.37 -36.92 54.38
CA LYS A 185 49.61 -37.72 54.47
C LYS A 185 50.86 -36.84 54.40
N GLU A 186 50.84 -35.73 53.65
CA GLU A 186 51.96 -34.77 53.67
C GLU A 186 52.07 -34.02 55.01
N LYS A 187 50.95 -33.64 55.65
CA LYS A 187 51.00 -33.00 56.99
C LYS A 187 51.35 -33.93 58.15
N ASN A 188 51.32 -35.25 57.98
CA ASN A 188 51.70 -36.20 59.03
C ASN A 188 53.14 -36.73 58.92
N ASN A 189 53.85 -36.40 57.83
CA ASN A 189 55.27 -36.74 57.67
C ASN A 189 56.24 -35.66 58.21
N GLU A 190 55.73 -34.53 58.71
CA GLU A 190 56.55 -33.48 59.33
C GLU A 190 56.61 -33.54 60.87
N LYS A 191 56.03 -34.56 61.50
CA LYS A 191 56.02 -34.71 62.98
C LYS A 191 56.76 -35.91 63.55
N ASP A 192 57.46 -36.70 62.73
CA ASP A 192 58.18 -37.91 63.20
C ASP A 192 59.70 -37.90 62.92
N GLN A 193 60.31 -36.72 62.79
CA GLN A 193 61.77 -36.55 62.86
C GLN A 193 62.12 -35.43 63.83
N GLY A 194 62.13 -35.74 65.13
CA GLY A 194 62.51 -34.77 66.15
C GLY A 194 62.52 -35.33 67.56
N GLY A 195 63.08 -36.51 67.77
CA GLY A 195 63.22 -37.07 69.11
C GLY A 195 64.20 -38.23 69.17
N GLY A 196 65.46 -37.95 69.52
CA GLY A 196 66.38 -38.99 69.96
C GLY A 196 67.87 -38.64 69.93
N GLY A 197 68.37 -38.08 71.04
CA GLY A 197 69.72 -38.39 71.54
C GLY A 197 70.78 -37.30 71.41
N GLY A 198 71.29 -36.82 72.55
CA GLY A 198 72.46 -35.94 72.59
C GLY A 198 72.73 -35.28 73.93
N GLU A 199 72.91 -36.07 74.97
CA GLU A 199 73.52 -35.70 76.25
C GLU A 199 74.97 -35.22 76.03
N SER A 200 75.34 -34.00 76.45
CA SER A 200 76.67 -33.66 76.99
C SER A 200 76.90 -32.16 77.26
N ASN A 201 77.35 -31.89 78.49
CA ASN A 201 78.29 -30.87 78.96
C ASN A 201 77.87 -29.41 79.28
N GLU A 202 78.30 -29.06 80.51
CA GLU A 202 78.61 -27.76 81.15
C GLU A 202 77.48 -26.79 81.53
#